data_AF-A0A2V5N133-F1
#
_entry.id   AF-A0A2V5N133-F1
#
_cell.length_a   1.000
_cell.length_b   1.000
_cell.length_c   1.000
_cell.angle_alpha   90.00
_cell.angle_beta   90.00
_cell.angle_gamma   90.00
#
_symmetry.space_group_name_H-M   'P 1'
#
loop_
_entity.id
_entity.type
_entity.pdbx_description
1 polymer ?
#
loop_
_entity_poly.entity_id
_entity_poly.type
_entity_poly.pdbx_seq_one_letter_code
_entity_poly.pdbx_strand_id
1 'polypeptide(L)' 'QLFSIICAWTGEKNLACEQLATAARYPSIMLSYGRLRLLPFWDPLRGDARFEKIVASLAPKEKQ' A
#
# COMPACT_ATOMS: atom_id res chain seq x y z
N GLN A 1 -3.79 -6.36 6.66
CA GLN A 1 -3.85 -4.89 6.47
C GLN A 1 -3.56 -4.12 7.76
N LEU A 2 -4.29 -4.35 8.87
CA LEU A 2 -3.95 -3.72 10.16
C LEU A 2 -2.49 -4.01 10.55
N PHE A 3 -2.04 -5.24 10.36
CA PHE A 3 -0.64 -5.62 10.56
C PHE A 3 0.34 -4.78 9.71
N SER A 4 0.03 -4.57 8.43
CA SER A 4 0.84 -3.72 7.53
C SER A 4 0.89 -2.26 8.00
N ILE A 5 -0.21 -1.73 8.55
CA ILE A 5 -0.27 -0.39 9.13
C ILE A 5 0.60 -0.32 10.38
N ILE A 6 0.49 -1.30 11.29
CA ILE A 6 1.32 -1.38 12.50
C ILE A 6 2.80 -1.43 12.11
N CYS A 7 3.19 -2.30 11.19
CA CYS A 7 4.58 -2.37 10.70
C CYS A 7 5.06 -1.06 10.09
N ALA A 8 4.23 -0.36 9.32
CA ALA A 8 4.57 0.94 8.77
C ALA A 8 4.84 1.97 9.87
N TRP A 9 4.04 1.96 10.93
CA TRP A 9 4.13 2.90 12.04
C TRP A 9 5.28 2.60 13.00
N THR A 10 5.66 1.33 13.15
CA THR A 10 6.81 0.91 13.97
C THR A 10 8.15 1.00 13.22
N GLY A 11 8.16 1.49 11.97
CA GLY A 11 9.38 1.63 11.16
C GLY A 11 9.80 0.37 10.40
N GLU A 12 9.03 -0.72 10.50
CA GLU A 12 9.24 -1.98 9.80
C GLU A 12 8.74 -1.91 8.33
N LYS A 13 9.31 -0.98 7.57
CA LYS A 13 8.86 -0.64 6.19
C LYS A 13 8.95 -1.83 5.23
N ASN A 14 9.98 -2.67 5.39
CA ASN A 14 10.16 -3.87 4.57
C ASN A 14 8.98 -4.83 4.73
N LEU A 15 8.67 -5.18 5.98
CA LEU A 15 7.58 -6.10 6.32
C LEU A 15 6.22 -5.53 5.94
N ALA A 16 6.02 -4.22 6.13
CA ALA A 16 4.82 -3.52 5.68
C ALA A 16 4.61 -3.66 4.16
N CYS A 17 5.66 -3.42 3.36
CA CYS A 17 5.59 -3.53 1.90
C CYS A 17 5.34 -4.96 1.41
N GLU A 18 5.97 -5.97 2.03
CA GLU A 18 5.77 -7.38 1.67
C GLU A 18 4.32 -7.83 1.92
N GLN A 19 3.77 -7.45 3.07
CA GLN A 19 2.38 -7.72 3.41
C GLN A 19 1.41 -7.00 2.47
N LEU A 20 1.72 -5.76 2.09
CA LEU A 20 0.94 -5.01 1.10
C LEU A 20 0.98 -5.66 -0.29
N ALA A 21 2.16 -6.09 -0.76
CA ALA A 21 2.31 -6.74 -2.05
C ALA A 21 1.52 -8.06 -2.12
N THR A 22 1.57 -8.85 -1.03
CA THR A 22 0.80 -10.09 -0.92
C THR A 22 -0.70 -9.82 -0.93
N ALA A 23 -1.14 -8.83 -0.15
CA ALA A 23 -2.55 -8.48 -0.05
C ALA A 23 -3.12 -7.83 -1.32
N ALA A 24 -2.29 -7.13 -2.10
CA ALA A 24 -2.68 -6.53 -3.39
C ALA A 24 -3.01 -7.58 -4.48
N ARG A 25 -2.59 -8.85 -4.30
CA ARG A 25 -2.93 -9.95 -5.22
C ARG A 25 -4.39 -10.39 -5.12
N TYR A 26 -5.07 -10.03 -4.04
CA TYR A 26 -6.46 -10.41 -3.81
C TYR A 26 -7.35 -9.16 -3.83
N PRO A 27 -8.57 -9.25 -4.40
CA PRO A 27 -9.52 -8.15 -4.34
C PRO A 27 -9.80 -7.81 -2.86
N SER A 28 -9.39 -6.63 -2.42
CA SER A 28 -9.60 -6.19 -1.05
C SER A 28 -10.13 -4.77 -1.00
N ILE A 29 -11.25 -4.60 -0.29
CA ILE A 29 -11.95 -3.31 -0.19
C ILE A 29 -11.11 -2.24 0.52
N MET A 30 -10.17 -2.68 1.35
CA MET A 30 -9.32 -1.84 2.18
C MET A 30 -7.99 -1.46 1.50
N LEU A 31 -7.60 -2.11 0.40
CA LEU A 31 -6.40 -1.82 -0.41
C LEU A 31 -6.78 -1.34 -1.81
N SER A 32 -7.55 -0.25 -1.85
CA SER A 32 -7.78 0.47 -3.09
C SER A 32 -6.70 1.53 -3.30
N TYR A 33 -6.46 1.87 -4.56
CA TYR A 33 -5.58 2.96 -4.97
C TYR A 33 -5.84 4.25 -4.18
N GLY A 34 -7.11 4.67 -4.09
CA GLY A 34 -7.50 5.88 -3.37
C GLY A 34 -7.14 5.80 -1.89
N ARG A 35 -7.34 4.65 -1.24
CA ARG A 35 -7.02 4.50 0.19
C ARG A 35 -5.51 4.54 0.45
N LEU A 36 -4.71 3.90 -0.39
CA LEU A 36 -3.24 3.96 -0.25
C LEU A 36 -2.69 5.38 -0.51
N ARG A 37 -3.30 6.13 -1.44
CA ARG A 37 -2.84 7.47 -1.80
C ARG A 37 -3.35 8.58 -0.87
N LEU A 38 -4.53 8.43 -0.26
CA LEU A 38 -5.20 9.50 0.49
C LEU A 38 -5.16 9.31 2.01
N LEU A 39 -5.08 8.08 2.52
CA LEU A 39 -5.11 7.88 3.98
C LEU A 39 -3.74 8.15 4.61
N PRO A 40 -3.67 8.90 5.72
CA PRO A 40 -2.43 9.25 6.40
C PRO A 40 -1.73 8.04 7.05
N PHE A 41 -2.44 6.92 7.19
CA PHE A 41 -1.89 5.68 7.74
C PHE A 41 -0.66 5.18 6.98
N TRP A 42 -0.52 5.57 5.71
CA TRP A 42 0.58 5.15 4.84
C TRP A 42 1.67 6.20 4.70
N ASP A 43 1.55 7.35 5.37
CA ASP A 43 2.56 8.41 5.33
C ASP A 43 3.98 7.92 5.67
N PRO A 44 4.19 6.99 6.63
CA PRO A 44 5.53 6.43 6.89
C PRO A 44 6.16 5.66 5.73
N LEU A 45 5.34 5.15 4.79
CA LEU A 45 5.77 4.41 3.60
C LEU A 45 5.89 5.30 2.35
N ARG A 46 5.36 6.53 2.38
CA ARG A 46 5.50 7.46 1.24
C ARG A 46 6.96 7.78 0.99
N GLY A 47 7.36 7.71 -0.27
CA GLY A 47 8.76 7.83 -0.69
C GLY A 47 9.55 6.52 -0.68
N ASP A 48 8.99 5.40 -0.17
CA ASP A 48 9.56 4.08 -0.41
C ASP A 48 9.18 3.61 -1.82
N ALA A 49 10.18 3.36 -2.67
CA ALA A 49 9.98 2.95 -4.05
C ALA A 49 9.11 1.68 -4.20
N ARG A 50 9.13 0.77 -3.23
CA ARG A 50 8.31 -0.45 -3.25
C ARG A 50 6.85 -0.15 -2.98
N PHE A 51 6.59 0.76 -2.04
CA PHE A 51 5.23 1.21 -1.74
C PHE A 51 4.63 1.91 -2.96
N GLU A 52 5.37 2.83 -3.59
CA GLU A 52 4.91 3.54 -4.78
C GLU A 52 4.61 2.59 -5.95
N LYS A 53 5.40 1.52 -6.11
CA LYS A 53 5.13 0.49 -7.13
C LYS A 53 3.81 -0.24 -6.89
N ILE A 54 3.46 -0.55 -5.63
CA ILE A 54 2.19 -1.17 -5.27
C ILE A 54 1.03 -0.21 -5.56
N VAL A 55 1.18 1.06 -5.17
CA VAL A 55 0.18 2.10 -5.45
C VAL A 55 -0.05 2.25 -6.95
N ALA A 56 1.03 2.35 -7.75
CA ALA A 56 0.94 2.45 -9.21
C ALA A 56 0.27 1.21 -9.83
N SER A 57 0.54 0.01 -9.32
CA SER A 57 -0.10 -1.22 -9.79
C SER A 57 -1.62 -1.25 -9.56
N LEU A 58 -2.09 -0.53 -8.53
CA LEU A 58 -3.51 -0.45 -8.20
C LEU A 58 -4.22 0.72 -8.88
N ALA A 59 -3.47 1.62 -9.53
CA ALA A 59 -4.04 2.76 -10.22
C ALA A 59 -5.02 2.29 -11.30
N PRO A 60 -6.17 3.00 -11.46
CA PRO A 60 -7.07 2.71 -12.56
C PRO A 60 -6.31 2.87 -13.88
N LYS A 61 -6.28 1.80 -14.67
CA LYS A 61 -5.77 1.88 -16.04
C LYS A 61 -6.75 2.72 -16.84
N GLU A 62 -6.26 3.71 -17.56
CA GLU A 62 -7.11 4.49 -18.46
C GLU A 62 -7.85 3.52 -19.38
N LYS A 63 -9.19 3.63 -19.39
CA LYS A 63 -10.00 2.94 -20.39
C LYS A 63 -9.77 3.68 -21.70
N GLN A 64 -8.97 3.07 -22.57
CA GLN A 64 -8.88 3.44 -23.97
C GLN A 64 -10.22 3.17 -24.67
#